data_AF-A0A1D6LVT9-F1
#
_entry.id   AF-A0A1D6LVT9-F1
#
_cell.length_a   1.000
_cell.length_b   1.000
_cell.length_c   1.000
_cell.angle_alpha   90.00
_cell.angle_beta   90.00
_cell.angle_gamma   90.00
#
_symmetry.space_group_name_H-M   'P 1'
#
loop_
_entity.id
_entity.type
_entity.pdbx_description
1 polymer ?
#
loop_
_entity_poly.entity_id
_entity_poly.type
_entity_poly.pdbx_seq_one_letter_code
_entity_poly.pdbx_strand_id
1 'polypeptide(L)'
;MQYTRSVLVIHNIAHQGRGPVDEFPYMDLPEHYLQHFELYDPVGGEHANIFAAGLKMADRVVTVSRGYLWELKTVEGGWGLHDIIRSNDWKINGIVNGIDHQEWNPKVDVHLRSDGYTNYSLETLDAGKRQCKAALQRELGLEVRDDVPLLGFIGRLDGQKGVDIIGDAMPWIAGQDVQLVMLGTGRADLERMLQHLEREHPNKVRGWVGFSVPMAHRITAGADVLVMPSRFEPCGLNQLYAMAYGTVPVVHAVGGLRDTVAPFDPFSDAGLGWTFDRAEANKLIEALRHCLDTYRNYEESWKSLQARGMSQDLSWDHAAELYEDVLVKAKYQW
;
A
#
# COMPACT_ATOMS: atom_id res chain seq x y z
N MET A 1 -7.52 -21.94 31.28
CA MET A 1 -7.12 -20.69 30.58
C MET A 1 -7.69 -19.44 31.25
N GLN A 2 -7.80 -19.36 32.58
CA GLN A 2 -8.49 -18.22 33.25
C GLN A 2 -7.73 -16.87 33.11
N TYR A 3 -6.43 -16.94 32.80
CA TYR A 3 -5.56 -15.77 32.66
C TYR A 3 -5.09 -15.53 31.21
N THR A 4 -5.60 -16.29 30.25
CA THR A 4 -5.25 -16.12 28.83
C THR A 4 -6.07 -14.98 28.24
N ARG A 5 -5.48 -14.24 27.30
CA ARG A 5 -6.12 -13.17 26.56
C ARG A 5 -5.91 -13.38 25.06
N SER A 6 -6.71 -12.69 24.27
CA SER A 6 -6.79 -12.81 22.83
C SER A 6 -6.71 -11.43 22.17
N VAL A 7 -5.93 -11.35 21.10
CA VAL A 7 -5.87 -10.16 20.24
C VAL A 7 -6.23 -10.59 18.82
N LEU A 8 -7.29 -10.01 18.26
CA LEU A 8 -7.68 -10.24 16.87
C LEU A 8 -6.99 -9.22 15.97
N VAL A 9 -6.35 -9.65 14.89
CA VAL A 9 -5.72 -8.74 13.92
C VAL A 9 -6.52 -8.69 12.62
N ILE A 10 -6.98 -7.49 12.25
CA ILE A 10 -7.76 -7.23 11.03
C ILE A 10 -6.82 -6.76 9.93
N HIS A 11 -6.42 -7.69 9.06
CA HIS A 11 -5.67 -7.37 7.82
C HIS A 11 -6.58 -6.96 6.67
N ASN A 12 -7.79 -7.52 6.60
CA ASN A 12 -8.78 -7.26 5.57
C ASN A 12 -10.18 -7.58 6.10
N ILE A 13 -11.11 -6.63 6.00
CA ILE A 13 -12.49 -6.77 6.50
C ILE A 13 -13.45 -7.39 5.48
N ALA A 14 -13.08 -7.48 4.20
CA ALA A 14 -13.96 -7.98 3.15
C ALA A 14 -14.23 -9.48 3.28
N HIS A 15 -13.27 -10.26 3.80
CA HIS A 15 -13.37 -11.71 3.95
C HIS A 15 -13.73 -12.08 5.40
N GLN A 16 -15.03 -12.20 5.66
CA GLN A 16 -15.57 -12.29 7.04
C GLN A 16 -15.97 -13.69 7.49
N GLY A 17 -15.90 -14.70 6.60
CA GLY A 17 -16.44 -16.04 6.91
C GLY A 17 -17.95 -15.98 7.19
N ARG A 18 -18.70 -15.39 6.26
CA ARG A 18 -20.17 -15.35 6.32
C ARG A 18 -20.74 -16.70 5.88
N GLY A 19 -21.79 -17.16 6.55
CA GLY A 19 -22.50 -18.38 6.20
C GLY A 19 -23.93 -18.40 6.76
N PRO A 20 -24.76 -19.36 6.35
CA PRO A 20 -26.07 -19.59 6.94
C PRO A 20 -26.02 -19.83 8.45
N VAL A 21 -27.04 -19.40 9.19
CA VAL A 21 -27.12 -19.57 10.65
C VAL A 21 -27.22 -21.05 11.05
N ASP A 22 -27.90 -21.85 10.23
CA ASP A 22 -28.08 -23.30 10.41
C ASP A 22 -26.78 -24.11 10.23
N GLU A 23 -25.69 -23.49 9.76
CA GLU A 23 -24.36 -24.10 9.76
C GLU A 23 -23.62 -23.96 11.11
N PHE A 24 -24.11 -23.13 12.05
CA PHE A 24 -23.49 -22.94 13.36
C PHE A 24 -23.25 -24.25 14.14
N PRO A 25 -24.17 -25.24 14.16
CA PRO A 25 -23.94 -26.52 14.84
C PRO A 25 -22.70 -27.29 14.33
N TYR A 26 -22.25 -27.04 13.10
CA TYR A 26 -21.04 -27.67 12.55
C TYR A 26 -19.74 -27.11 13.17
N MET A 27 -19.80 -26.01 13.90
CA MET A 27 -18.65 -25.44 14.62
C MET A 27 -18.33 -26.17 15.94
N ASP A 28 -19.19 -27.11 16.36
CA ASP A 28 -19.05 -27.86 17.62
C ASP A 28 -18.95 -26.94 18.86
N LEU A 29 -19.68 -25.82 18.83
CA LEU A 29 -19.76 -24.84 19.91
C LEU A 29 -21.11 -24.94 20.64
N PRO A 30 -21.14 -24.69 21.97
CA PRO A 30 -22.41 -24.58 22.70
C PRO A 30 -23.34 -23.52 22.11
N GLU A 31 -24.64 -23.82 22.07
CA GLU A 31 -25.68 -22.98 21.44
C GLU A 31 -25.72 -21.54 21.98
N HIS A 32 -25.39 -21.33 23.25
CA HIS A 32 -25.38 -19.97 23.83
C HIS A 32 -24.35 -19.02 23.19
N TYR A 33 -23.38 -19.54 22.41
CA TYR A 33 -22.46 -18.68 21.66
C TYR A 33 -23.05 -18.15 20.36
N LEU A 34 -24.17 -18.69 19.86
CA LEU A 34 -24.75 -18.35 18.56
C LEU A 34 -24.99 -16.84 18.39
N GLN A 35 -25.48 -16.17 19.44
CA GLN A 35 -25.70 -14.72 19.50
C GLN A 35 -24.47 -13.90 19.05
N HIS A 36 -23.26 -14.40 19.30
CA HIS A 36 -22.04 -13.69 18.90
C HIS A 36 -21.80 -13.76 17.39
N PHE A 37 -22.25 -14.83 16.73
CA PHE A 37 -22.10 -15.05 15.30
C PHE A 37 -23.22 -14.39 14.48
N GLU A 38 -24.40 -14.21 15.06
CA GLU A 38 -25.53 -13.60 14.36
C GLU A 38 -25.23 -12.16 13.91
N LEU A 39 -25.55 -11.91 12.63
CA LEU A 39 -25.52 -10.60 11.99
C LEU A 39 -26.71 -10.49 11.02
N TYR A 40 -27.33 -9.32 10.99
CA TYR A 40 -28.38 -9.01 10.04
C TYR A 40 -27.84 -8.16 8.90
N ASP A 41 -28.01 -8.63 7.66
CA ASP A 41 -27.78 -7.86 6.44
C ASP A 41 -29.14 -7.41 5.86
N PRO A 42 -29.39 -6.11 5.63
CA PRO A 42 -30.66 -5.62 5.07
C PRO A 42 -31.03 -6.23 3.71
N VAL A 43 -30.06 -6.75 2.95
CA VAL A 43 -30.27 -7.38 1.64
C VAL A 43 -30.34 -8.90 1.78
N GLY A 44 -29.43 -9.48 2.57
CA GLY A 44 -29.24 -10.93 2.69
C GLY A 44 -30.02 -11.61 3.82
N GLY A 45 -30.61 -10.84 4.74
CA GLY A 45 -31.25 -11.34 5.95
C GLY A 45 -30.25 -11.74 7.04
N GLU A 46 -30.71 -12.59 7.96
CA GLU A 46 -29.89 -13.13 9.05
C GLU A 46 -28.87 -14.14 8.53
N HIS A 47 -27.64 -14.02 9.01
CA HIS A 47 -26.54 -14.92 8.68
C HIS A 47 -25.57 -15.03 9.86
N ALA A 48 -24.77 -16.10 9.89
CA ALA A 48 -23.66 -16.26 10.80
C ALA A 48 -22.41 -15.58 10.23
N ASN A 49 -21.60 -14.97 11.12
CA ASN A 49 -20.39 -14.26 10.76
C ASN A 49 -19.28 -14.53 11.80
N ILE A 50 -18.30 -15.35 11.41
CA ILE A 50 -17.18 -15.74 12.27
C ILE A 50 -16.35 -14.52 12.69
N PHE A 51 -16.12 -13.59 11.76
CA PHE A 51 -15.35 -12.39 12.03
C PHE A 51 -16.04 -11.48 13.06
N ALA A 52 -17.37 -11.36 12.96
CA ALA A 52 -18.16 -10.57 13.89
C ALA A 52 -18.08 -11.16 15.31
N ALA A 53 -18.17 -12.49 15.44
CA ALA A 53 -17.99 -13.18 16.72
C ALA A 53 -16.60 -12.92 17.31
N GLY A 54 -15.54 -13.08 16.51
CA GLY A 54 -14.17 -12.78 16.92
C GLY A 54 -14.00 -11.33 17.40
N LEU A 55 -14.58 -10.37 16.69
CA LEU A 55 -14.50 -8.96 17.05
C LEU A 55 -15.24 -8.64 18.36
N LYS A 56 -16.45 -9.20 18.54
CA LYS A 56 -17.22 -9.07 19.78
C LYS A 56 -16.48 -9.69 20.97
N MET A 57 -15.83 -10.83 20.79
CA MET A 57 -15.28 -11.65 21.88
C MET A 57 -13.81 -11.39 22.21
N ALA A 58 -13.01 -10.87 21.29
CA ALA A 58 -11.59 -10.64 21.54
C ALA A 58 -11.37 -9.58 22.65
N ASP A 59 -10.33 -9.75 23.47
CA ASP A 59 -10.00 -8.79 24.53
C ASP A 59 -9.48 -7.47 23.94
N ARG A 60 -8.69 -7.58 22.85
CA ARG A 60 -8.25 -6.44 22.04
C ARG A 60 -8.33 -6.77 20.56
N VAL A 61 -8.38 -5.73 19.75
CA VAL A 61 -8.36 -5.84 18.30
C VAL A 61 -7.29 -4.89 17.77
N VAL A 62 -6.46 -5.36 16.85
CA VAL A 62 -5.53 -4.54 16.11
C VAL A 62 -5.94 -4.53 14.66
N THR A 63 -5.82 -3.39 14.01
CA THR A 63 -5.87 -3.30 12.55
C THR A 63 -4.63 -2.60 12.03
N VAL A 64 -4.33 -2.81 10.76
CA VAL A 64 -3.00 -2.55 10.20
C VAL A 64 -2.69 -1.07 9.88
N SER A 65 -3.58 -0.14 10.24
CA SER A 65 -3.33 1.31 10.29
C SER A 65 -4.46 2.07 11.00
N ARG A 66 -4.23 3.33 11.40
CA ARG A 66 -5.25 4.19 12.03
C ARG A 66 -6.24 4.73 11.01
N GLY A 67 -5.76 5.10 9.82
CA GLY A 67 -6.59 5.49 8.68
C GLY A 67 -7.55 4.37 8.31
N TYR A 68 -7.06 3.13 8.27
CA TYR A 68 -7.92 1.98 8.00
C TYR A 68 -8.92 1.73 9.13
N LEU A 69 -8.53 1.88 10.41
CA LEU A 69 -9.48 1.84 11.52
C LEU A 69 -10.62 2.87 11.36
N TRP A 70 -10.32 4.07 10.90
CA TRP A 70 -11.34 5.07 10.63
C TRP A 70 -12.27 4.64 9.50
N GLU A 71 -11.74 4.11 8.40
CA GLU A 71 -12.52 3.59 7.27
C GLU A 71 -13.43 2.43 7.67
N LEU A 72 -12.95 1.54 8.53
CA LEU A 72 -13.74 0.44 9.07
C LEU A 72 -15.00 0.89 9.83
N LYS A 73 -15.03 2.13 10.32
CA LYS A 73 -16.19 2.72 11.00
C LYS A 73 -17.22 3.31 10.04
N THR A 74 -16.92 3.43 8.75
CA THR A 74 -17.86 3.95 7.75
C THR A 74 -18.73 2.83 7.16
N VAL A 75 -19.86 3.19 6.55
CA VAL A 75 -20.78 2.19 5.97
C VAL A 75 -20.09 1.45 4.83
N GLU A 76 -19.37 2.19 3.99
CA GLU A 76 -18.66 1.71 2.82
C GLU A 76 -17.43 0.88 3.20
N GLY A 77 -16.65 1.34 4.19
CA GLY A 77 -15.38 0.71 4.57
C GLY A 77 -15.52 -0.42 5.59
N GLY A 78 -16.59 -0.44 6.38
CA GLY A 78 -16.82 -1.47 7.40
C GLY A 78 -17.46 -2.76 6.88
N TRP A 79 -17.88 -2.80 5.61
CA TRP A 79 -18.48 -4.00 4.98
C TRP A 79 -19.59 -4.63 5.86
N GLY A 80 -20.52 -3.83 6.36
CA GLY A 80 -21.61 -4.28 7.24
C GLY A 80 -21.23 -4.53 8.71
N LEU A 81 -19.94 -4.47 9.08
CA LEU A 81 -19.48 -4.60 10.47
C LEU A 81 -19.24 -3.25 11.17
N HIS A 82 -19.52 -2.13 10.50
CA HIS A 82 -19.21 -0.79 11.00
C HIS A 82 -19.85 -0.47 12.36
N ASP A 83 -21.08 -0.92 12.62
CA ASP A 83 -21.74 -0.73 13.91
C ASP A 83 -21.08 -1.53 15.03
N ILE A 84 -20.68 -2.77 14.73
CA ILE A 84 -19.94 -3.63 15.65
C ILE A 84 -18.58 -2.99 15.96
N ILE A 85 -17.89 -2.48 14.96
CA ILE A 85 -16.60 -1.79 15.11
C ILE A 85 -16.75 -0.54 15.96
N ARG A 86 -17.74 0.32 15.69
CA ARG A 86 -18.02 1.52 16.51
C ARG A 86 -18.33 1.16 17.96
N SER A 87 -19.13 0.12 18.19
CA SER A 87 -19.51 -0.33 19.54
C SER A 87 -18.33 -0.91 20.33
N ASN A 88 -17.30 -1.41 19.63
CA ASN A 88 -16.10 -2.02 20.21
C ASN A 88 -14.86 -1.11 20.12
N ASP A 89 -15.00 0.14 19.69
CA ASP A 89 -13.86 1.03 19.37
C ASP A 89 -12.86 1.17 20.53
N TRP A 90 -13.35 1.13 21.77
CA TRP A 90 -12.55 1.22 22.99
C TRP A 90 -11.45 0.15 23.11
N LYS A 91 -11.58 -0.98 22.40
CA LYS A 91 -10.60 -2.08 22.37
C LYS A 91 -9.88 -2.25 21.04
N ILE A 92 -10.06 -1.33 20.08
CA ILE A 92 -9.45 -1.41 18.75
C ILE A 92 -8.31 -0.40 18.59
N ASN A 93 -7.17 -0.86 18.09
CA ASN A 93 -6.01 -0.01 17.80
C ASN A 93 -5.57 -0.17 16.34
N GLY A 94 -5.21 0.95 15.69
CA GLY A 94 -4.56 0.95 14.39
C GLY A 94 -3.04 1.04 14.56
N ILE A 95 -2.31 0.02 14.10
CA ILE A 95 -0.84 -0.07 14.16
C ILE A 95 -0.34 -0.29 12.73
N VAL A 96 0.43 0.67 12.23
CA VAL A 96 1.09 0.58 10.91
C VAL A 96 2.20 -0.47 10.97
N ASN A 97 2.31 -1.29 9.92
CA ASN A 97 3.36 -2.30 9.83
C ASN A 97 4.73 -1.69 9.55
N GLY A 98 5.79 -2.38 9.98
CA GLY A 98 7.16 -2.12 9.54
C GLY A 98 7.54 -2.91 8.29
N ILE A 99 8.77 -2.68 7.81
CA ILE A 99 9.42 -3.46 6.75
C ILE A 99 10.65 -4.20 7.30
N ASP A 100 11.01 -5.31 6.65
CA ASP A 100 12.26 -6.01 6.96
C ASP A 100 13.42 -5.33 6.21
N HIS A 101 14.30 -4.65 6.95
CA HIS A 101 15.48 -3.98 6.40
C HIS A 101 16.60 -4.92 5.94
N GLN A 102 16.51 -6.23 6.21
CA GLN A 102 17.41 -7.21 5.60
C GLN A 102 17.01 -7.51 4.14
N GLU A 103 15.72 -7.38 3.83
CA GLU A 103 15.17 -7.60 2.48
C GLU A 103 15.07 -6.27 1.72
N TRP A 104 14.46 -5.25 2.33
CA TRP A 104 14.15 -3.96 1.71
C TRP A 104 15.10 -2.87 2.20
N ASN A 105 16.32 -2.87 1.67
CA ASN A 105 17.34 -1.87 1.97
C ASN A 105 18.32 -1.69 0.80
N PRO A 106 18.35 -0.52 0.13
CA PRO A 106 19.17 -0.32 -1.06
C PRO A 106 20.67 -0.52 -0.80
N LYS A 107 21.14 -0.42 0.45
CA LYS A 107 22.55 -0.59 0.82
C LYS A 107 23.00 -2.05 0.74
N VAL A 108 22.10 -3.00 0.95
CA VAL A 108 22.43 -4.43 1.06
C VAL A 108 21.58 -5.34 0.17
N ASP A 109 20.57 -4.80 -0.51
CA ASP A 109 19.67 -5.51 -1.42
C ASP A 109 20.45 -6.38 -2.41
N VAL A 110 20.18 -7.68 -2.39
CA VAL A 110 20.85 -8.68 -3.24
C VAL A 110 20.44 -8.55 -4.71
N HIS A 111 19.29 -7.97 -5.00
CA HIS A 111 18.75 -7.81 -6.35
C HIS A 111 19.37 -6.63 -7.12
N LEU A 112 20.16 -5.79 -6.44
CA LEU A 112 20.87 -4.64 -7.00
C LEU A 112 22.37 -4.89 -7.26
N ARG A 113 22.84 -6.14 -7.14
CA ARG A 113 24.28 -6.49 -7.25
C ARG A 113 24.73 -6.93 -8.64
N SER A 114 23.82 -7.04 -9.60
CA SER A 114 24.07 -7.56 -10.95
C SER A 114 23.44 -6.67 -12.03
N ASP A 115 23.68 -7.00 -13.31
CA ASP A 115 22.95 -6.44 -14.46
C ASP A 115 23.04 -4.90 -14.59
N GLY A 116 24.11 -4.31 -14.06
CA GLY A 116 24.37 -2.88 -14.10
C GLY A 116 23.73 -2.08 -12.96
N TYR A 117 22.93 -2.72 -12.11
CA TYR A 117 22.44 -2.12 -10.86
C TYR A 117 23.57 -1.94 -9.84
N THR A 118 23.32 -1.12 -8.83
CA THR A 118 24.25 -0.92 -7.72
C THR A 118 23.50 -0.73 -6.40
N ASN A 119 24.10 -1.18 -5.31
CA ASN A 119 23.65 -0.82 -3.98
C ASN A 119 24.02 0.64 -3.68
N TYR A 120 23.19 1.31 -2.87
CA TYR A 120 23.41 2.69 -2.48
C TYR A 120 22.86 2.99 -1.09
N SER A 121 23.35 4.06 -0.50
CA SER A 121 22.90 4.60 0.79
C SER A 121 22.40 6.03 0.62
N LEU A 122 21.99 6.66 1.72
CA LEU A 122 21.57 8.06 1.73
C LEU A 122 22.67 8.98 1.16
N GLU A 123 23.94 8.69 1.47
CA GLU A 123 25.11 9.48 1.03
C GLU A 123 25.41 9.30 -0.46
N THR A 124 25.08 8.13 -1.03
CA THR A 124 25.32 7.81 -2.45
C THR A 124 24.05 7.78 -3.29
N LEU A 125 22.94 8.30 -2.74
CA LEU A 125 21.60 8.24 -3.31
C LEU A 125 21.55 8.71 -4.77
N ASP A 126 22.05 9.92 -5.05
CA ASP A 126 21.95 10.52 -6.39
C ASP A 126 22.66 9.64 -7.45
N ALA A 127 23.92 9.27 -7.24
CA ALA A 127 24.66 8.44 -8.18
C ALA A 127 24.10 7.01 -8.28
N GLY A 128 23.79 6.39 -7.14
CA GLY A 128 23.31 5.02 -7.08
C GLY A 128 21.93 4.84 -7.71
N LYS A 129 21.01 5.77 -7.44
CA LYS A 129 19.65 5.75 -7.98
C LYS A 129 19.65 6.00 -9.50
N ARG A 130 20.42 6.97 -9.99
CA ARG A 130 20.59 7.19 -11.45
C ARG A 130 21.15 5.96 -12.16
N GLN A 131 22.11 5.28 -11.55
CA GLN A 131 22.65 4.03 -12.10
C GLN A 131 21.58 2.92 -12.15
N CYS A 132 20.82 2.73 -11.07
CA CYS A 132 19.72 1.76 -11.02
C CYS A 132 18.61 2.10 -12.03
N LYS A 133 18.26 3.37 -12.20
CA LYS A 133 17.33 3.85 -13.23
C LYS A 133 17.81 3.50 -14.63
N ALA A 134 19.06 3.80 -14.94
CA ALA A 134 19.65 3.46 -16.24
C ALA A 134 19.71 1.94 -16.48
N ALA A 135 20.00 1.14 -15.44
CA ALA A 135 19.98 -0.32 -15.52
C ALA A 135 18.57 -0.85 -15.82
N LEU A 136 17.56 -0.33 -15.12
CA LEU A 136 16.15 -0.67 -15.34
C LEU A 136 15.66 -0.28 -16.72
N GLN A 137 16.01 0.91 -17.21
CA GLN A 137 15.70 1.33 -18.58
C GLN A 137 16.29 0.37 -19.61
N ARG A 138 17.56 -0.04 -19.44
CA ARG A 138 18.20 -1.03 -20.34
C ARG A 138 17.53 -2.40 -20.28
N GLU A 139 17.29 -2.91 -19.08
CA GLU A 139 16.68 -4.23 -18.86
C GLU A 139 15.29 -4.31 -19.50
N LEU A 140 14.53 -3.22 -19.42
CA LEU A 140 13.19 -3.13 -20.00
C LEU A 140 13.20 -2.65 -21.46
N GLY A 141 14.36 -2.37 -22.06
CA GLY A 141 14.45 -1.86 -23.42
C GLY A 141 13.78 -0.50 -23.63
N LEU A 142 13.74 0.33 -22.59
CA LEU A 142 13.40 1.75 -22.67
C LEU A 142 14.62 2.56 -23.11
N GLU A 143 14.39 3.77 -23.63
CA GLU A 143 15.48 4.71 -23.91
C GLU A 143 16.16 5.10 -22.59
N VAL A 144 17.49 5.01 -22.55
CA VAL A 144 18.28 5.33 -21.35
C VAL A 144 18.41 6.84 -21.25
N ARG A 145 17.57 7.45 -20.41
CA ARG A 145 17.48 8.91 -20.22
C ARG A 145 17.40 9.22 -18.73
N ASP A 146 18.37 10.00 -18.26
CA ASP A 146 18.45 10.41 -16.85
C ASP A 146 17.45 11.54 -16.53
N ASP A 147 17.18 12.38 -17.53
CA ASP A 147 16.34 13.58 -17.45
C ASP A 147 14.83 13.31 -17.44
N VAL A 148 14.39 12.11 -17.85
CA VAL A 148 12.96 11.76 -17.89
C VAL A 148 12.51 11.09 -16.59
N PRO A 149 11.43 11.55 -15.95
CA PRO A 149 10.82 10.86 -14.82
C PRO A 149 10.42 9.43 -15.19
N LEU A 150 10.85 8.46 -14.40
CA LEU A 150 10.42 7.07 -14.50
C LEU A 150 9.37 6.75 -13.43
N LEU A 151 8.13 6.53 -13.87
CA LEU A 151 7.01 6.13 -13.04
C LEU A 151 6.95 4.61 -12.92
N GLY A 152 6.74 4.09 -11.72
CA GLY A 152 6.57 2.67 -11.43
C GLY A 152 5.20 2.36 -10.84
N PHE A 153 4.65 1.19 -11.16
CA PHE A 153 3.53 0.58 -10.45
C PHE A 153 3.88 -0.89 -10.16
N ILE A 154 3.63 -1.34 -8.93
CA ILE A 154 3.84 -2.73 -8.51
C ILE A 154 2.60 -3.19 -7.74
N GLY A 155 1.94 -4.25 -8.18
CA GLY A 155 0.82 -4.79 -7.41
C GLY A 155 -0.01 -5.84 -8.13
N ARG A 156 -0.97 -6.41 -7.40
CA ARG A 156 -1.99 -7.28 -8.00
C ARG A 156 -2.84 -6.48 -8.99
N LEU A 157 -3.20 -7.10 -10.10
CA LEU A 157 -4.07 -6.48 -11.10
C LEU A 157 -5.52 -6.78 -10.75
N ASP A 158 -6.09 -5.99 -9.86
CA ASP A 158 -7.50 -6.04 -9.48
C ASP A 158 -8.09 -4.63 -9.29
N GLY A 159 -9.40 -4.57 -9.03
CA GLY A 159 -10.08 -3.31 -8.80
C GLY A 159 -9.66 -2.60 -7.50
N GLN A 160 -9.09 -3.33 -6.55
CA GLN A 160 -8.61 -2.77 -5.27
C GLN A 160 -7.37 -1.92 -5.51
N LYS A 161 -6.42 -2.39 -6.32
CA LYS A 161 -5.15 -1.67 -6.59
C LYS A 161 -5.27 -0.50 -7.57
N GLY A 162 -6.44 -0.30 -8.17
CA GLY A 162 -6.75 0.90 -8.95
C GLY A 162 -5.96 1.03 -10.26
N VAL A 163 -5.50 -0.08 -10.83
CA VAL A 163 -4.68 -0.06 -12.07
C VAL A 163 -5.44 0.55 -13.24
N ASP A 164 -6.75 0.36 -13.27
CA ASP A 164 -7.68 0.99 -14.22
C ASP A 164 -7.61 2.53 -14.18
N ILE A 165 -7.34 3.14 -13.02
CA ILE A 165 -7.18 4.59 -12.88
C ILE A 165 -5.93 5.08 -13.63
N ILE A 166 -4.86 4.27 -13.66
CA ILE A 166 -3.66 4.56 -14.47
C ILE A 166 -4.02 4.45 -15.95
N GLY A 167 -4.79 3.44 -16.34
CA GLY A 167 -5.30 3.28 -17.71
C GLY A 167 -6.10 4.50 -18.17
N ASP A 168 -7.03 4.97 -17.35
CA ASP A 168 -7.84 6.16 -17.63
C ASP A 168 -7.00 7.45 -17.67
N ALA A 169 -5.92 7.54 -16.89
CA ALA A 169 -4.98 8.65 -16.90
C ALA A 169 -3.97 8.60 -18.06
N MET A 170 -3.88 7.46 -18.77
CA MET A 170 -2.85 7.22 -19.77
C MET A 170 -2.81 8.25 -20.91
N PRO A 171 -3.93 8.76 -21.46
CA PRO A 171 -3.88 9.81 -22.48
C PRO A 171 -3.11 11.06 -22.03
N TRP A 172 -3.22 11.42 -20.75
CA TRP A 172 -2.44 12.54 -20.19
C TRP A 172 -0.99 12.14 -19.95
N ILE A 173 -0.73 10.97 -19.36
CA ILE A 173 0.63 10.45 -19.08
C ILE A 173 1.44 10.34 -20.38
N ALA A 174 0.84 9.81 -21.45
CA ALA A 174 1.49 9.65 -22.75
C ALA A 174 1.88 11.00 -23.39
N GLY A 175 1.11 12.05 -23.09
CA GLY A 175 1.40 13.43 -23.49
C GLY A 175 2.56 14.09 -22.71
N GLN A 176 3.03 13.48 -21.61
CA GLN A 176 4.19 13.96 -20.87
C GLN A 176 5.48 13.30 -21.37
N ASP A 177 6.62 13.97 -21.19
CA ASP A 177 7.95 13.35 -21.36
C ASP A 177 8.31 12.57 -20.09
N VAL A 178 7.78 11.35 -20.00
CA VAL A 178 7.94 10.40 -18.89
C VAL A 178 8.00 8.98 -19.42
N GLN A 179 8.51 8.07 -18.61
CA GLN A 179 8.43 6.63 -18.82
C GLN A 179 7.57 5.98 -17.73
N LEU A 180 6.91 4.87 -18.04
CA LEU A 180 6.03 4.14 -17.13
C LEU A 180 6.33 2.65 -17.18
N VAL A 181 6.55 2.04 -16.01
CA VAL A 181 6.74 0.61 -15.83
C VAL A 181 5.67 0.08 -14.89
N MET A 182 4.96 -0.96 -15.30
CA MET A 182 3.93 -1.60 -14.49
C MET A 182 4.25 -3.08 -14.33
N LEU A 183 4.35 -3.56 -13.10
CA LEU A 183 4.55 -4.96 -12.74
C LEU A 183 3.33 -5.48 -11.99
N GLY A 184 2.72 -6.55 -12.50
CA GLY A 184 1.61 -7.18 -11.81
C GLY A 184 1.01 -8.37 -12.55
N THR A 185 0.18 -9.14 -11.84
CA THR A 185 -0.67 -10.20 -12.41
C THR A 185 -2.00 -10.24 -11.66
N GLY A 186 -3.04 -10.79 -12.29
CA GLY A 186 -4.36 -10.92 -11.68
C GLY A 186 -5.46 -11.11 -12.71
N ARG A 187 -6.33 -10.09 -12.87
CA ARG A 187 -7.45 -10.17 -13.81
C ARG A 187 -6.97 -10.03 -15.26
N ALA A 188 -7.45 -10.93 -16.12
CA ALA A 188 -7.04 -11.00 -17.53
C ALA A 188 -7.42 -9.75 -18.36
N ASP A 189 -8.46 -9.01 -18.00
CA ASP A 189 -8.78 -7.72 -18.63
C ASP A 189 -7.71 -6.65 -18.33
N LEU A 190 -7.25 -6.58 -17.08
CA LEU A 190 -6.19 -5.64 -16.67
C LEU A 190 -4.82 -6.06 -17.23
N GLU A 191 -4.51 -7.35 -17.30
CA GLU A 191 -3.29 -7.83 -17.97
C GLU A 191 -3.27 -7.45 -19.46
N ARG A 192 -4.41 -7.59 -20.15
CA ARG A 192 -4.55 -7.15 -21.55
C ARG A 192 -4.43 -5.65 -21.69
N MET A 193 -4.93 -4.88 -20.74
CA MET A 193 -4.76 -3.42 -20.70
C MET A 193 -3.26 -3.06 -20.65
N LEU A 194 -2.48 -3.68 -19.76
CA LEU A 194 -1.02 -3.44 -19.68
C LEU A 194 -0.32 -3.73 -21.01
N GLN A 195 -0.62 -4.89 -21.62
CA GLN A 195 -0.06 -5.27 -22.92
C GLN A 195 -0.47 -4.32 -24.04
N HIS A 196 -1.69 -3.80 -24.00
CA HIS A 196 -2.18 -2.83 -24.96
C HIS A 196 -1.44 -1.49 -24.83
N LEU A 197 -1.30 -0.97 -23.61
CA LEU A 197 -0.59 0.28 -23.34
C LEU A 197 0.88 0.23 -23.77
N GLU A 198 1.56 -0.91 -23.56
CA GLU A 198 2.91 -1.13 -24.06
C GLU A 198 2.99 -1.07 -25.59
N ARG A 199 2.03 -1.70 -26.29
CA ARG A 199 2.00 -1.70 -27.77
C ARG A 199 1.68 -0.33 -28.36
N GLU A 200 0.84 0.46 -27.69
CA GLU A 200 0.49 1.82 -28.13
C GLU A 200 1.62 2.81 -27.86
N HIS A 201 2.39 2.60 -26.80
CA HIS A 201 3.47 3.49 -26.37
C HIS A 201 4.81 2.75 -26.16
N PRO A 202 5.35 2.08 -27.20
CA PRO A 202 6.49 1.17 -27.06
C PRO A 202 7.81 1.88 -26.72
N ASN A 203 7.88 3.20 -26.75
CA ASN A 203 9.07 3.94 -26.34
C ASN A 203 8.96 4.51 -24.91
N LYS A 204 7.78 4.43 -24.28
CA LYS A 204 7.50 5.04 -22.97
C LYS A 204 6.97 4.06 -21.93
N VAL A 205 6.18 3.06 -22.34
CA VAL A 205 5.45 2.18 -21.42
C VAL A 205 5.95 0.75 -21.51
N ARG A 206 6.12 0.10 -20.36
CA ARG A 206 6.43 -1.34 -20.24
C ARG A 206 5.47 -2.01 -19.27
N GLY A 207 4.78 -3.04 -19.73
CA GLY A 207 3.84 -3.84 -18.93
C GLY A 207 4.41 -5.21 -18.66
N TRP A 208 4.97 -5.42 -17.47
CA TRP A 208 5.43 -6.73 -17.03
C TRP A 208 4.28 -7.52 -16.40
N VAL A 209 3.67 -8.40 -17.20
CA VAL A 209 2.63 -9.32 -16.71
C VAL A 209 3.28 -10.51 -16.01
N GLY A 210 3.12 -10.58 -14.69
CA GLY A 210 3.67 -11.64 -13.85
C GLY A 210 4.02 -11.15 -12.45
N PHE A 211 4.59 -12.05 -11.66
CA PHE A 211 5.17 -11.73 -10.36
C PHE A 211 6.66 -12.05 -10.37
N SER A 212 7.47 -11.07 -10.02
CA SER A 212 8.93 -11.22 -9.92
C SER A 212 9.43 -10.35 -8.77
N VAL A 213 9.89 -11.00 -7.70
CA VAL A 213 10.51 -10.32 -6.56
C VAL A 213 11.72 -9.50 -7.00
N PRO A 214 12.69 -10.06 -7.78
CA PRO A 214 13.82 -9.26 -8.26
C PRO A 214 13.41 -8.01 -9.04
N MET A 215 12.39 -8.13 -9.92
CA MET A 215 11.91 -6.99 -10.69
C MET A 215 11.21 -5.95 -9.81
N ALA A 216 10.47 -6.37 -8.78
CA ALA A 216 9.85 -5.45 -7.82
C ALA A 216 10.91 -4.61 -7.09
N HIS A 217 12.00 -5.23 -6.62
CA HIS A 217 13.13 -4.51 -6.02
C HIS A 217 13.80 -3.56 -7.01
N ARG A 218 14.03 -4.00 -8.25
CA ARG A 218 14.66 -3.19 -9.30
C ARG A 218 13.82 -1.99 -9.71
N ILE A 219 12.50 -2.17 -9.88
CA ILE A 219 11.55 -1.07 -10.11
C ILE A 219 11.57 -0.12 -8.92
N THR A 220 11.51 -0.64 -7.69
CA THR A 220 11.53 0.19 -6.48
C THR A 220 12.82 1.00 -6.37
N ALA A 221 13.96 0.46 -6.77
CA ALA A 221 15.24 1.16 -6.76
C ALA A 221 15.41 2.16 -7.91
N GLY A 222 14.98 1.78 -9.13
CA GLY A 222 15.24 2.52 -10.35
C GLY A 222 14.16 3.54 -10.73
N ALA A 223 12.93 3.40 -10.26
CA ALA A 223 11.89 4.40 -10.48
C ALA A 223 12.15 5.68 -9.69
N ASP A 224 11.76 6.82 -10.26
CA ASP A 224 11.75 8.11 -9.56
C ASP A 224 10.48 8.23 -8.70
N VAL A 225 9.36 7.74 -9.23
CA VAL A 225 8.04 7.80 -8.60
C VAL A 225 7.42 6.41 -8.57
N LEU A 226 6.83 6.02 -7.43
CA LEU A 226 5.98 4.85 -7.35
C LEU A 226 4.53 5.31 -7.19
N VAL A 227 3.63 4.82 -8.05
CA VAL A 227 2.22 5.20 -8.10
C VAL A 227 1.38 4.12 -7.42
N MET A 228 0.58 4.50 -6.43
CA MET A 228 -0.28 3.59 -5.67
C MET A 228 -1.73 4.12 -5.65
N PRO A 229 -2.51 3.88 -6.71
CA PRO A 229 -3.86 4.41 -6.85
C PRO A 229 -4.92 3.52 -6.18
N SER A 230 -4.52 2.75 -5.15
CA SER A 230 -5.38 1.78 -4.50
C SER A 230 -6.67 2.43 -3.99
N ARG A 231 -7.83 1.85 -4.32
CA ARG A 231 -9.13 2.26 -3.76
C ARG A 231 -9.25 1.92 -2.28
N PHE A 232 -8.51 0.89 -1.87
CA PHE A 232 -8.53 0.38 -0.52
C PHE A 232 -7.17 -0.23 -0.22
N GLU A 233 -6.50 0.27 0.82
CA GLU A 233 -5.15 -0.18 1.18
C GLU A 233 -4.99 -0.20 2.69
N PRO A 234 -5.28 -1.34 3.36
CA PRO A 234 -5.40 -1.36 4.81
C PRO A 234 -4.07 -0.98 5.51
N CYS A 235 -2.94 -1.40 4.95
CA CYS A 235 -1.61 -0.90 5.33
C CYS A 235 -0.87 -0.31 4.12
N GLY A 236 -0.70 -1.13 3.08
CA GLY A 236 0.22 -0.84 1.99
C GLY A 236 1.66 -0.97 2.50
N LEU A 237 2.51 -1.70 1.79
CA LEU A 237 3.95 -1.75 2.09
C LEU A 237 4.77 -1.03 1.02
N ASN A 238 4.22 -0.91 -0.20
CA ASN A 238 4.91 -0.31 -1.33
C ASN A 238 5.38 1.12 -1.07
N GLN A 239 4.62 1.91 -0.29
CA GLN A 239 5.00 3.27 0.07
C GLN A 239 6.18 3.30 1.05
N LEU A 240 6.26 2.32 1.95
CA LEU A 240 7.40 2.16 2.85
C LEU A 240 8.65 1.74 2.04
N TYR A 241 8.49 0.79 1.12
CA TYR A 241 9.56 0.39 0.20
C TYR A 241 10.01 1.55 -0.69
N ALA A 242 9.08 2.33 -1.24
CA ALA A 242 9.40 3.49 -2.05
C ALA A 242 10.26 4.49 -1.26
N MET A 243 9.80 4.88 -0.06
CA MET A 243 10.54 5.80 0.81
C MET A 243 11.93 5.26 1.20
N ALA A 244 12.03 3.98 1.56
CA ALA A 244 13.30 3.34 1.91
C ALA A 244 14.34 3.35 0.78
N TYR A 245 13.89 3.41 -0.49
CA TYR A 245 14.74 3.44 -1.69
C TYR A 245 14.84 4.85 -2.30
N GLY A 246 14.36 5.89 -1.59
CA GLY A 246 14.33 7.26 -2.11
C GLY A 246 13.49 7.40 -3.39
N THR A 247 12.53 6.50 -3.61
CA THR A 247 11.51 6.61 -4.66
C THR A 247 10.32 7.34 -4.07
N VAL A 248 9.84 8.38 -4.75
CA VAL A 248 8.80 9.22 -4.16
C VAL A 248 7.42 8.58 -4.38
N PRO A 249 6.64 8.31 -3.33
CA PRO A 249 5.31 7.76 -3.47
C PRO A 249 4.29 8.82 -3.93
N VAL A 250 3.44 8.44 -4.89
CA VAL A 250 2.23 9.18 -5.28
C VAL A 250 1.03 8.26 -5.02
N VAL A 251 0.23 8.59 -4.00
CA VAL A 251 -0.72 7.65 -3.41
C VAL A 251 -2.15 8.20 -3.35
N HIS A 252 -3.14 7.32 -3.44
CA HIS A 252 -4.49 7.64 -3.01
C HIS A 252 -4.52 7.70 -1.47
N ALA A 253 -5.12 8.74 -0.89
CA ALA A 253 -5.15 9.00 0.55
C ALA A 253 -6.13 8.09 1.32
N VAL A 254 -5.92 6.77 1.25
CA VAL A 254 -6.72 5.73 1.92
C VAL A 254 -5.88 4.86 2.84
N GLY A 255 -6.53 4.32 3.86
CA GLY A 255 -6.00 3.36 4.82
C GLY A 255 -4.60 3.72 5.31
N GLY A 256 -3.67 2.78 5.19
CA GLY A 256 -2.29 2.99 5.64
C GLY A 256 -1.48 3.93 4.74
N LEU A 257 -1.88 4.16 3.48
CA LEU A 257 -1.22 5.16 2.61
C LEU A 257 -1.38 6.56 3.18
N ARG A 258 -2.57 6.88 3.69
CA ARG A 258 -2.86 8.17 4.35
C ARG A 258 -2.02 8.39 5.61
N ASP A 259 -1.79 7.33 6.38
CA ASP A 259 -1.04 7.42 7.63
C ASP A 259 0.47 7.54 7.42
N THR A 260 0.98 7.01 6.31
CA THR A 260 2.43 6.85 6.07
C THR A 260 2.99 7.86 5.08
N VAL A 261 2.19 8.40 4.17
CA VAL A 261 2.64 9.40 3.19
C VAL A 261 2.06 10.76 3.54
N ALA A 262 2.82 11.55 4.29
CA ALA A 262 2.50 12.95 4.50
C ALA A 262 2.62 13.72 3.17
N PRO A 263 1.59 14.48 2.74
CA PRO A 263 1.64 15.22 1.50
C PRO A 263 2.75 16.27 1.52
N PHE A 264 3.45 16.42 0.40
CA PHE A 264 4.53 17.38 0.25
C PHE A 264 3.99 18.81 0.24
N ASP A 265 4.53 19.64 1.13
CA ASP A 265 4.31 21.08 1.19
C ASP A 265 5.59 21.81 0.73
N PRO A 266 5.58 22.45 -0.45
CA PRO A 266 6.74 23.16 -0.96
C PRO A 266 7.08 24.42 -0.16
N PHE A 267 6.15 24.98 0.63
CA PHE A 267 6.41 26.19 1.41
C PHE A 267 7.19 25.90 2.69
N SER A 268 6.97 24.73 3.30
CA SER A 268 7.68 24.31 4.51
C SER A 268 8.77 23.26 4.26
N ASP A 269 8.97 22.85 2.99
CA ASP A 269 9.80 21.70 2.59
C ASP A 269 9.58 20.47 3.50
N ALA A 270 8.31 20.12 3.69
CA ALA A 270 7.89 19.03 4.56
C ALA A 270 7.04 18.02 3.79
N GLY A 271 6.94 16.80 4.30
CA GLY A 271 6.20 15.71 3.65
C GLY A 271 7.11 14.68 2.97
N LEU A 272 6.47 13.62 2.50
CA LEU A 272 7.11 12.37 2.06
C LEU A 272 6.68 11.93 0.65
N GLY A 273 5.68 12.58 0.05
CA GLY A 273 5.23 12.30 -1.32
C GLY A 273 3.99 13.11 -1.69
N TRP A 274 3.29 12.72 -2.75
CA TRP A 274 2.02 13.34 -3.11
C TRP A 274 0.85 12.42 -2.82
N THR A 275 -0.25 13.02 -2.40
CA THR A 275 -1.49 12.31 -2.10
C THR A 275 -2.63 12.88 -2.93
N PHE A 276 -3.60 12.07 -3.31
CA PHE A 276 -4.85 12.52 -3.90
C PHE A 276 -6.06 11.94 -3.16
N ASP A 277 -7.20 12.62 -3.22
CA ASP A 277 -8.33 12.44 -2.29
C ASP A 277 -9.41 11.48 -2.80
N ARG A 278 -9.50 11.25 -4.12
CA ARG A 278 -10.46 10.33 -4.72
C ARG A 278 -9.80 9.44 -5.76
N ALA A 279 -10.22 8.19 -5.81
CA ALA A 279 -9.78 7.17 -6.76
C ALA A 279 -10.28 7.43 -8.20
N GLU A 280 -9.91 8.58 -8.76
CA GLU A 280 -10.33 9.10 -10.07
C GLU A 280 -9.09 9.55 -10.87
N ALA A 281 -9.12 9.35 -12.18
CA ALA A 281 -7.98 9.63 -13.06
C ALA A 281 -7.55 11.11 -13.04
N ASN A 282 -8.50 12.04 -13.01
CA ASN A 282 -8.23 13.48 -12.90
C ASN A 282 -7.48 13.85 -11.62
N LYS A 283 -7.77 13.16 -10.50
CA LYS A 283 -7.10 13.38 -9.21
C LYS A 283 -5.69 12.82 -9.19
N LEU A 284 -5.49 11.65 -9.78
CA LEU A 284 -4.15 11.13 -10.03
C LEU A 284 -3.33 12.07 -10.94
N ILE A 285 -3.93 12.58 -12.01
CA ILE A 285 -3.28 13.52 -12.93
C ILE A 285 -2.85 14.81 -12.21
N GLU A 286 -3.69 15.35 -11.35
CA GLU A 286 -3.37 16.55 -10.55
C GLU A 286 -2.15 16.31 -9.65
N ALA A 287 -2.14 15.20 -8.89
CA ALA A 287 -1.01 14.85 -8.05
C ALA A 287 0.28 14.59 -8.86
N LEU A 288 0.18 13.85 -9.96
CA LEU A 288 1.32 13.61 -10.86
C LEU A 288 1.83 14.90 -11.47
N ARG A 289 0.96 15.86 -11.82
CA ARG A 289 1.39 17.15 -12.36
C ARG A 289 2.30 17.90 -11.39
N HIS A 290 1.91 17.99 -10.12
CA HIS A 290 2.72 18.64 -9.09
C HIS A 290 4.01 17.87 -8.79
N CYS A 291 3.94 16.54 -8.76
CA CYS A 291 5.09 15.67 -8.61
C CYS A 291 6.13 15.88 -9.72
N LEU A 292 5.69 15.85 -10.98
CA LEU A 292 6.55 16.00 -12.15
C LEU A 292 7.12 17.41 -12.29
N ASP A 293 6.35 18.43 -11.88
CA ASP A 293 6.84 19.81 -11.83
C ASP A 293 7.98 19.95 -10.81
N THR A 294 7.81 19.38 -9.62
CA THR A 294 8.84 19.35 -8.58
C THR A 294 10.11 18.64 -9.06
N TYR A 295 9.95 17.47 -9.69
CA TYR A 295 11.07 16.72 -10.27
C TYR A 295 11.88 17.53 -11.28
N ARG A 296 11.21 18.26 -12.16
CA ARG A 296 11.84 18.95 -13.30
C ARG A 296 12.44 20.30 -12.91
N ASN A 297 11.76 21.04 -12.04
CA ASN A 297 12.04 22.46 -11.80
C ASN A 297 12.67 22.72 -10.42
N TYR A 298 12.62 21.75 -9.49
CA TYR A 298 13.02 21.94 -8.09
C TYR A 298 13.89 20.78 -7.59
N GLU A 299 15.05 20.59 -8.20
CA GLU A 299 15.98 19.49 -7.91
C GLU A 299 16.37 19.39 -6.43
N GLU A 300 16.64 20.52 -5.76
CA GLU A 300 17.00 20.53 -4.34
C GLU A 300 15.85 20.02 -3.46
N SER A 301 14.61 20.48 -3.72
CA SER A 301 13.41 20.00 -3.01
C SER A 301 13.18 18.52 -3.26
N TRP A 302 13.41 18.05 -4.49
CA TRP A 302 13.31 16.62 -4.82
C TRP A 302 14.31 15.77 -4.02
N LYS A 303 15.58 16.16 -4.00
CA LYS A 303 16.63 15.48 -3.21
C LYS A 303 16.31 15.48 -1.72
N SER A 304 15.82 16.61 -1.20
CA SER A 304 15.37 16.74 0.19
C SER A 304 14.22 15.78 0.50
N LEU A 305 13.24 15.66 -0.41
CA LEU A 305 12.10 14.75 -0.30
C LEU A 305 12.54 13.28 -0.25
N GLN A 306 13.44 12.88 -1.15
CA GLN A 306 13.99 11.52 -1.16
C GLN A 306 14.76 11.21 0.13
N ALA A 307 15.61 12.14 0.58
CA ALA A 307 16.39 12.00 1.80
C ALA A 307 15.51 11.87 3.05
N ARG A 308 14.43 12.67 3.15
CA ARG A 308 13.44 12.56 4.23
C ARG A 308 12.78 11.19 4.26
N GLY A 309 12.38 10.66 3.11
CA GLY A 309 11.79 9.32 2.98
C GLY A 309 12.75 8.23 3.45
N MET A 310 14.00 8.26 3.00
CA MET A 310 15.02 7.27 3.38
C MET A 310 15.46 7.36 4.84
N SER A 311 15.25 8.51 5.49
CA SER A 311 15.61 8.73 6.90
C SER A 311 14.50 8.36 7.87
N GLN A 312 13.31 7.96 7.39
CA GLN A 312 12.23 7.50 8.26
C GLN A 312 12.62 6.18 8.94
N ASP A 313 12.24 6.03 10.21
CA ASP A 313 12.23 4.72 10.85
C ASP A 313 11.01 3.94 10.37
N LEU A 314 11.25 3.00 9.45
CA LEU A 314 10.23 2.13 8.85
C LEU A 314 10.32 0.70 9.38
N SER A 315 11.09 0.49 10.46
CA SER A 315 11.34 -0.82 11.03
C SER A 315 10.12 -1.38 11.77
N TRP A 316 10.19 -2.67 12.10
CA TRP A 316 9.20 -3.30 12.97
C TRP A 316 9.34 -2.92 14.43
N ASP A 317 10.45 -2.31 14.86
CA ASP A 317 10.73 -2.08 16.28
C ASP A 317 9.66 -1.17 16.91
N HIS A 318 9.34 -0.05 16.26
CA HIS A 318 8.29 0.85 16.73
C HIS A 318 6.89 0.19 16.69
N ALA A 319 6.60 -0.58 15.63
CA ALA A 319 5.33 -1.31 15.56
C ALA A 319 5.22 -2.34 16.70
N ALA A 320 6.30 -3.07 16.98
CA ALA A 320 6.38 -4.09 18.03
C ALA A 320 6.11 -3.48 19.41
N GLU A 321 6.69 -2.31 19.73
CA GLU A 321 6.40 -1.58 20.97
C GLU A 321 4.90 -1.26 21.12
N LEU A 322 4.23 -0.86 20.03
CA LEU A 322 2.79 -0.61 20.04
C LEU A 322 1.97 -1.90 20.23
N TYR A 323 2.40 -3.02 19.62
CA TYR A 323 1.78 -4.33 19.86
C TYR A 323 1.97 -4.78 21.32
N GLU A 324 3.13 -4.57 21.91
CA GLU A 324 3.41 -4.89 23.32
C GLU A 324 2.47 -4.12 24.26
N ASP A 325 2.25 -2.82 24.02
CA ASP A 325 1.28 -2.03 24.79
C ASP A 325 -0.14 -2.59 24.69
N VAL A 326 -0.57 -3.02 23.49
CA VAL A 326 -1.87 -3.68 23.31
C VAL A 326 -1.96 -5.00 24.08
N LEU A 327 -0.92 -5.83 24.05
CA LEU A 327 -0.86 -7.10 24.76
C LEU A 327 -0.89 -6.89 26.29
N VAL A 328 -0.19 -5.88 26.79
CA VAL A 328 -0.22 -5.49 28.20
C VAL A 328 -1.61 -4.98 28.59
N LYS A 329 -2.24 -4.15 27.76
CA LYS A 329 -3.62 -3.69 27.99
C LYS A 329 -4.62 -4.84 28.01
N ALA A 330 -4.51 -5.81 27.11
CA ALA A 330 -5.35 -7.01 27.11
C ALA A 330 -5.27 -7.76 28.47
N LYS A 331 -4.08 -7.82 29.06
CA LYS A 331 -3.86 -8.48 30.35
C LYS A 331 -4.55 -7.77 31.53
N TYR A 332 -4.54 -6.44 31.56
CA TYR A 332 -4.95 -5.66 32.75
C TYR A 332 -6.27 -4.88 32.61
N GLN A 333 -6.78 -4.72 31.39
CA GLN A 333 -7.97 -3.93 31.09
C GLN A 333 -8.90 -4.77 30.22
N TRP A 334 -9.85 -5.45 30.86
CA TRP A 334 -10.86 -6.31 30.26
C TRP A 334 -12.24 -6.03 30.86
#